data_AF-A0A6J8BMC6-F1
#
_entry.id   AF-A0A6J8BMC6-F1
#
_cell.length_a   1.000
_cell.length_b   1.000
_cell.length_c   1.000
_cell.angle_alpha   90.00
_cell.angle_beta   90.00
_cell.angle_gamma   90.00
#
_symmetry.space_group_name_H-M   'P 1'
#
loop_
_entity.id
_entity.type
_entity.pdbx_description
1 polymer ?
#
loop_
_entity_poly.entity_id
_entity_poly.type
_entity_poly.pdbx_seq_one_letter_code
_entity_poly.pdbx_strand_id
1 'polypeptide(L)'
;MECKGKHPGFSAHGISKNRNQLVRTAALSFLETGDPFFIDNPDALQIMLFFDEFTAVNLVGHQVKNYKIAGTVSVVIADNLGAHGIGGYMESFTTLRNCRFCFIDKHHMQTKYDCSNFNMRTPEMYNDQARLVQDDPTLASVYGIKRSSTLNKLSHFHVVGKMSSDIEHD
;
A
#
# COMPACT_ATOMS: atom_id res chain seq x y z
N MET A 1 42.10 0.44 -19.05
CA MET A 1 41.19 0.51 -20.21
C MET A 1 39.94 1.23 -19.75
N GLU A 2 39.84 2.51 -20.09
CA GLU A 2 38.59 3.25 -20.05
C GLU A 2 37.61 2.70 -21.09
N CYS A 3 36.32 2.82 -20.80
CA CYS A 3 35.38 3.47 -21.72
C CYS A 3 34.17 3.97 -20.92
N LYS A 4 34.15 5.28 -20.67
CA LYS A 4 32.94 6.01 -20.27
C LYS A 4 32.01 6.13 -21.47
N GLY A 5 30.84 5.51 -21.40
CA GLY A 5 29.74 5.74 -22.34
C GLY A 5 28.70 6.68 -21.72
N LYS A 6 28.70 7.95 -22.13
CA LYS A 6 27.59 8.88 -21.97
C LYS A 6 26.47 8.45 -22.92
N HIS A 7 25.25 8.29 -22.41
CA HIS A 7 24.02 8.25 -23.21
C HIS A 7 22.90 9.04 -22.50
N PRO A 8 21.93 9.56 -23.26
CA PRO A 8 21.73 10.99 -23.41
C PRO A 8 20.71 11.57 -22.43
N GLY A 9 20.86 12.87 -22.16
CA GLY A 9 19.84 13.65 -21.46
C GLY A 9 18.52 13.61 -22.24
N PHE A 10 17.46 13.18 -21.56
CA PHE A 10 16.11 13.39 -22.04
C PHE A 10 15.81 14.89 -22.02
N SER A 11 15.81 15.50 -23.20
CA SER A 11 15.21 16.81 -23.45
C SER A 11 13.70 16.63 -23.43
N ALA A 12 13.04 17.05 -22.36
CA ALA A 12 11.60 17.26 -22.37
C ALA A 12 11.32 18.52 -23.23
N HIS A 13 11.13 18.29 -24.53
CA HIS A 13 10.56 19.30 -25.42
C HIS A 13 9.21 19.77 -24.89
N GLY A 14 9.04 21.10 -24.89
CA GLY A 14 7.88 21.76 -24.32
C GLY A 14 6.57 21.30 -24.94
N ILE A 15 5.66 20.83 -24.10
CA ILE A 15 4.25 20.63 -24.43
C ILE A 15 3.45 21.69 -23.66
N SER A 16 2.58 22.36 -24.41
CA SER A 16 1.74 23.50 -24.05
C SER A 16 1.23 23.48 -22.60
N LYS A 17 1.48 24.60 -21.89
CA LYS A 17 0.92 24.88 -20.57
C LYS A 17 -0.59 25.14 -20.70
N ASN A 18 -1.40 24.13 -20.46
CA ASN A 18 -2.80 24.34 -20.09
C ASN A 18 -2.92 24.28 -18.55
N ARG A 19 -3.44 25.35 -17.94
CA ARG A 19 -3.30 25.66 -16.51
C ARG A 19 -4.16 24.83 -15.54
N ASN A 20 -4.93 23.84 -15.99
CA ASN A 20 -5.98 23.20 -15.18
C ASN A 20 -5.89 21.68 -14.99
N GLN A 21 -4.75 21.02 -15.21
CA GLN A 21 -4.66 19.58 -14.90
C GLN A 21 -3.25 19.19 -14.46
N LEU A 22 -2.88 19.64 -13.26
CA LEU A 22 -1.73 19.04 -12.59
C LEU A 22 -2.20 17.72 -11.94
N VAL A 23 -2.34 16.67 -12.76
CA VAL A 23 -2.34 15.29 -12.26
C VAL A 23 -0.93 15.03 -11.73
N ARG A 24 -0.67 15.43 -10.49
CA ARG A 24 0.49 14.97 -9.73
C ARG A 24 0.09 13.73 -8.96
N THR A 25 0.07 12.67 -9.74
CA THR A 25 0.05 11.26 -9.42
C THR A 25 0.68 10.93 -8.06
N ALA A 26 -0.14 10.53 -7.08
CA ALA A 26 0.33 9.87 -5.86
C ALA A 26 1.08 8.56 -6.16
N ALA A 27 0.97 8.00 -7.38
CA ALA A 27 1.79 6.87 -7.81
C ALA A 27 3.28 7.22 -7.98
N LEU A 28 3.66 8.50 -8.16
CA LEU A 28 5.09 8.89 -8.24
C LEU A 28 5.81 8.63 -6.90
N SER A 29 5.18 8.87 -5.76
CA SER A 29 5.80 8.59 -4.46
C SER A 29 5.95 7.09 -4.17
N PHE A 30 5.15 6.22 -4.79
CA PHE A 30 5.26 4.76 -4.61
C PHE A 30 6.28 4.12 -5.56
N LEU A 31 6.49 4.66 -6.75
CA LEU A 31 7.60 4.25 -7.63
C LEU A 31 8.96 4.70 -7.07
N GLU A 32 8.99 5.83 -6.35
CA GLU A 32 10.20 6.32 -5.66
C GLU A 32 10.55 5.54 -4.38
N THR A 33 9.67 4.69 -3.84
CA THR A 33 9.95 3.97 -2.58
C THR A 33 10.86 2.77 -2.72
N GLY A 34 11.15 2.33 -3.97
CA GLY A 34 12.04 1.21 -4.24
C GLY A 34 11.52 -0.15 -3.76
N ASP A 35 10.22 -0.29 -3.51
CA ASP A 35 9.65 -1.58 -3.11
C ASP A 35 9.67 -2.56 -4.29
N PRO A 36 10.29 -3.75 -4.15
CA PRO A 36 10.42 -4.71 -5.24
C PRO A 36 9.09 -5.06 -5.91
N PHE A 37 7.99 -5.13 -5.15
CA PHE A 37 6.69 -5.49 -5.71
C PHE A 37 6.15 -4.44 -6.70
N PHE A 38 6.30 -3.15 -6.40
CA PHE A 38 5.86 -2.07 -7.29
C PHE A 38 6.85 -1.82 -8.43
N ILE A 39 8.10 -2.25 -8.29
CA ILE A 39 9.06 -2.28 -9.40
C ILE A 39 8.69 -3.37 -10.40
N ASP A 40 8.41 -4.58 -9.92
CA ASP A 40 8.07 -5.73 -10.76
C ASP A 40 6.66 -5.60 -11.36
N ASN A 41 5.76 -4.88 -10.68
CA ASN A 41 4.36 -4.70 -11.08
C ASN A 41 3.99 -3.20 -11.05
N PRO A 42 4.45 -2.41 -12.04
CA PRO A 42 4.25 -0.96 -12.04
C PRO A 42 2.77 -0.55 -12.11
N ASP A 43 1.91 -1.41 -12.67
CA ASP A 43 0.47 -1.18 -12.79
C ASP A 43 -0.33 -1.77 -11.62
N ALA A 44 0.31 -2.44 -10.64
CA ALA A 44 -0.39 -3.10 -9.53
C ALA A 44 -1.12 -2.13 -8.59
N LEU A 45 -0.77 -0.84 -8.61
CA LEU A 45 -1.46 0.17 -7.83
C LEU A 45 -1.62 1.46 -8.63
N GLN A 46 -2.72 1.55 -9.36
CA GLN A 46 -3.11 2.78 -10.04
C GLN A 46 -4.05 3.61 -9.15
N ILE A 47 -3.50 4.55 -8.39
CA ILE A 47 -4.32 5.53 -7.66
C ILE A 47 -4.68 6.68 -8.60
N MET A 48 -5.85 6.61 -9.23
CA MET A 48 -6.42 7.72 -10.00
C MET A 48 -7.07 8.73 -9.05
N LEU A 49 -6.31 9.75 -8.65
CA LEU A 49 -6.86 10.88 -7.90
C LEU A 49 -7.43 11.91 -8.87
N PHE A 50 -8.74 11.94 -8.98
CA PHE A 50 -9.46 13.03 -9.62
C PHE A 50 -9.59 14.17 -8.62
N PHE A 51 -9.00 15.31 -8.95
CA PHE A 51 -9.18 16.55 -8.20
C PHE A 51 -10.04 17.47 -9.04
N ASP A 52 -11.29 17.68 -8.62
CA ASP A 52 -12.10 18.77 -9.13
C ASP A 52 -12.18 19.87 -8.06
N GLU A 53 -11.95 21.12 -8.46
CA GLU A 53 -12.44 22.25 -7.67
C GLU A 53 -13.96 22.26 -7.78
N PHE A 54 -14.65 21.76 -6.75
CA PHE A 54 -16.10 21.89 -6.70
C PHE A 54 -16.47 23.19 -6.00
N THR A 55 -17.38 23.92 -6.63
CA THR A 55 -17.94 25.14 -6.06
C THR A 55 -19.20 24.76 -5.31
N ALA A 56 -19.18 24.84 -3.98
CA ALA A 56 -20.41 24.69 -3.22
C ALA A 56 -21.20 26.01 -3.31
N VAL A 57 -22.34 25.96 -4.00
CA VAL A 57 -23.32 27.06 -4.02
C VAL A 57 -24.23 26.94 -2.80
N ASN A 58 -24.23 27.96 -1.96
CA ASN A 58 -25.23 28.07 -0.89
C ASN A 58 -26.62 28.34 -1.51
N LEU A 59 -27.62 27.50 -1.24
CA LEU A 59 -28.99 27.65 -1.74
C LEU A 59 -29.68 28.94 -1.25
N VAL A 60 -29.14 29.60 -0.22
CA VAL A 60 -29.77 30.74 0.48
C VAL A 60 -29.13 32.09 0.13
N GLY A 61 -28.19 32.14 -0.82
CA GLY A 61 -27.76 33.39 -1.43
C GLY A 61 -26.26 33.67 -1.37
N HIS A 62 -25.76 34.05 -2.55
CA HIS A 62 -24.65 34.98 -2.81
C HIS A 62 -23.34 34.81 -2.02
N GLN A 63 -22.95 33.58 -1.70
CA GLN A 63 -21.59 33.25 -1.29
C GLN A 63 -21.11 32.05 -2.10
N VAL A 64 -20.28 32.33 -3.10
CA VAL A 64 -19.59 31.32 -3.91
C VAL A 64 -18.17 31.22 -3.36
N LYS A 65 -17.82 30.06 -2.78
CA LYS A 65 -16.47 29.78 -2.26
C LYS A 65 -15.90 28.53 -2.92
N ASN A 66 -14.62 28.60 -3.27
CA ASN A 66 -13.84 27.45 -3.68
C ASN A 66 -13.41 26.67 -2.43
N TYR A 67 -13.67 25.37 -2.43
CA TYR A 67 -13.24 24.47 -1.37
C TYR A 67 -12.17 23.52 -1.90
N LYS A 68 -11.11 23.32 -1.11
CA LYS A 68 -10.11 22.29 -1.39
C LYS A 68 -10.56 20.99 -0.71
N ILE A 69 -10.68 19.91 -1.49
CA ILE A 69 -10.84 18.57 -0.95
C ILE A 69 -9.45 17.96 -0.74
N ALA A 70 -9.22 17.41 0.45
CA ALA A 70 -8.10 16.51 0.70
C ALA A 70 -8.66 15.09 0.88
N GLY A 71 -8.00 14.10 0.29
CA GLY A 71 -8.35 12.69 0.40
C GLY A 71 -7.22 11.88 1.04
N THR A 72 -7.56 10.73 1.58
CA THR A 72 -6.59 9.74 2.07
C THR A 72 -7.03 8.34 1.69
N VAL A 73 -6.10 7.39 1.67
CA VAL A 73 -6.42 5.98 1.45
C VAL A 73 -7.10 5.46 2.72
N SER A 74 -8.38 5.09 2.60
CA SER A 74 -9.15 4.58 3.73
C SER A 74 -8.96 3.07 3.90
N VAL A 75 -9.11 2.32 2.80
CA VAL A 75 -9.05 0.85 2.75
C VAL A 75 -8.41 0.43 1.42
N VAL A 76 -7.65 -0.66 1.44
CA VAL A 76 -7.18 -1.36 0.24
C VAL A 76 -7.85 -2.74 0.18
N ILE A 77 -8.41 -3.08 -0.98
CA ILE A 77 -8.99 -4.39 -1.27
C ILE A 77 -8.15 -5.01 -2.38
N ALA A 78 -7.76 -6.25 -2.19
CA ALA A 78 -7.01 -7.04 -3.16
C ALA A 78 -7.31 -8.52 -2.90
N ASP A 79 -7.11 -9.35 -3.93
CA ASP A 79 -7.09 -10.80 -3.82
C ASP A 79 -6.07 -11.25 -2.77
N ASN A 80 -6.15 -12.50 -2.30
CA ASN A 80 -5.27 -12.94 -1.21
C ASN A 80 -3.79 -12.68 -1.51
N LEU A 81 -3.36 -13.02 -2.73
CA LEU A 81 -1.96 -12.97 -3.12
C LEU A 81 -1.48 -11.52 -3.25
N GLY A 82 -2.24 -10.66 -3.94
CA GLY A 82 -1.97 -9.24 -4.04
C GLY A 82 -1.99 -8.53 -2.69
N ALA A 83 -2.93 -8.90 -1.80
CA ALA A 83 -3.02 -8.33 -0.46
C ALA A 83 -1.82 -8.73 0.41
N HIS A 84 -1.30 -9.95 0.27
CA HIS A 84 -0.05 -10.35 0.91
C HIS A 84 1.14 -9.58 0.34
N GLY A 85 1.25 -9.49 -1.00
CA GLY A 85 2.34 -8.80 -1.67
C GLY A 85 2.45 -7.32 -1.32
N ILE A 86 1.34 -6.58 -1.45
CA ILE A 86 1.25 -5.15 -1.10
C ILE A 86 1.40 -4.95 0.41
N GLY A 87 0.85 -5.85 1.22
CA GLY A 87 0.92 -5.82 2.67
C GLY A 87 2.30 -6.16 3.25
N GLY A 88 3.27 -6.57 2.42
CA GLY A 88 4.59 -7.00 2.89
C GLY A 88 4.57 -8.36 3.61
N TYR A 89 3.48 -9.10 3.51
CA TYR A 89 3.34 -10.46 4.04
C TYR A 89 3.93 -11.49 3.09
N MET A 90 4.15 -12.69 3.60
CA MET A 90 4.61 -13.82 2.79
C MET A 90 3.47 -14.37 1.93
N GLU A 91 3.66 -14.39 0.62
CA GLU A 91 2.71 -14.99 -0.33
C GLU A 91 2.64 -16.52 -0.25
N SER A 92 3.63 -17.15 0.38
CA SER A 92 3.63 -18.59 0.60
C SER A 92 2.84 -18.97 1.85
N PHE A 93 1.79 -19.77 1.67
CA PHE A 93 0.98 -20.33 2.76
C PHE A 93 1.68 -21.45 3.55
N THR A 94 2.99 -21.64 3.35
CA THR A 94 3.79 -22.63 4.10
C THR A 94 4.32 -22.08 5.43
N THR A 95 4.28 -20.76 5.60
CA THR A 95 4.80 -20.05 6.79
C THR A 95 4.02 -20.37 8.06
N LEU A 96 4.67 -20.20 9.22
CA LEU A 96 4.06 -20.51 10.50
C LEU A 96 2.86 -19.62 10.80
N ARG A 97 2.90 -18.33 10.41
CA ARG A 97 1.86 -17.33 10.69
C ARG A 97 1.42 -16.62 9.41
N ASN A 98 0.75 -17.33 8.53
CA ASN A 98 0.29 -16.85 7.23
C ASN A 98 -0.96 -15.94 7.28
N CYS A 99 -1.63 -15.79 8.43
CA CYS A 99 -2.80 -14.91 8.51
C CYS A 99 -2.39 -13.42 8.56
N ARG A 100 -3.03 -12.59 7.73
CA ARG A 100 -2.87 -11.12 7.72
C ARG A 100 -3.64 -10.42 8.86
N PHE A 101 -4.69 -11.06 9.38
CA PHE A 101 -5.60 -10.46 10.36
C PHE A 101 -5.19 -10.77 11.79
N CYS A 102 -4.79 -12.01 12.07
CA CYS A 102 -4.44 -12.48 13.40
C CYS A 102 -3.05 -13.10 13.47
N PHE A 103 -2.55 -13.24 14.69
CA PHE A 103 -1.25 -13.81 15.03
C PHE A 103 -1.35 -15.28 15.41
N ILE A 104 -2.20 -16.03 14.70
CA ILE A 104 -2.36 -17.47 14.89
C ILE A 104 -1.26 -18.22 14.13
N ASP A 105 -0.84 -19.36 14.66
CA ASP A 105 -0.05 -20.31 13.88
C ASP A 105 -0.91 -21.22 12.99
N LYS A 106 -0.29 -21.75 11.93
CA LYS A 106 -0.95 -22.62 10.95
C LYS A 106 -1.51 -23.92 11.54
N HIS A 107 -0.95 -24.41 12.65
CA HIS A 107 -1.41 -25.64 13.29
C HIS A 107 -2.74 -25.42 14.02
N HIS A 108 -2.90 -24.26 14.66
CA HIS A 108 -4.15 -23.87 15.31
C HIS A 108 -5.19 -23.34 14.33
N MET A 109 -4.81 -22.90 13.13
CA MET A 109 -5.74 -22.40 12.11
C MET A 109 -6.77 -23.44 11.65
N GLN A 110 -6.42 -24.73 11.67
CA GLN A 110 -7.32 -25.82 11.27
C GLN A 110 -8.28 -26.27 12.38
N THR A 111 -8.09 -25.80 13.61
CA THR A 111 -8.80 -26.31 14.79
C THR A 111 -9.54 -25.23 15.56
N LYS A 112 -9.11 -23.96 15.42
CA LYS A 112 -9.77 -22.81 16.04
C LYS A 112 -10.57 -22.06 14.98
N TYR A 113 -11.85 -21.87 15.25
CA TYR A 113 -12.78 -21.16 14.36
C TYR A 113 -13.46 -19.96 15.03
N ASP A 114 -13.29 -19.83 16.35
CA ASP A 114 -13.89 -18.76 17.12
C ASP A 114 -12.97 -17.53 17.16
N CYS A 115 -13.40 -16.49 16.47
CA CYS A 115 -12.69 -15.22 16.35
C CYS A 115 -12.44 -14.53 17.70
N SER A 116 -13.25 -14.83 18.73
CA SER A 116 -13.07 -14.25 20.07
C SER A 116 -11.78 -14.70 20.76
N ASN A 117 -11.19 -15.80 20.32
CA ASN A 117 -9.97 -16.38 20.89
C ASN A 117 -8.71 -16.11 20.07
N PHE A 118 -8.78 -15.22 19.08
CA PHE A 118 -7.62 -14.86 18.28
C PHE A 118 -6.94 -13.59 18.77
N ASN A 119 -5.63 -13.69 18.96
CA ASN A 119 -4.78 -12.52 19.12
C ASN A 119 -4.68 -11.82 17.76
N MET A 120 -5.37 -10.69 17.61
CA MET A 120 -5.32 -9.90 16.39
C MET A 120 -3.93 -9.28 16.22
N ARG A 121 -3.49 -9.09 14.97
CA ARG A 121 -2.28 -8.31 14.71
C ARG A 121 -2.57 -6.85 15.08
N THR A 122 -1.61 -6.18 15.69
CA THR A 122 -1.62 -4.72 15.85
C THR A 122 -0.57 -4.08 14.95
N PRO A 123 -0.72 -2.78 14.62
CA PRO A 123 0.31 -2.04 13.88
C PRO A 123 1.70 -2.14 14.53
N GLU A 124 1.77 -2.06 15.85
CA GLU A 124 3.02 -2.13 16.62
C GLU A 124 3.66 -3.51 16.46
N MET A 125 2.89 -4.59 16.65
CA MET A 125 3.36 -5.96 16.44
C MET A 125 3.89 -6.17 15.02
N TYR A 126 3.19 -5.68 14.01
CA TYR A 126 3.61 -5.78 12.62
C TYR A 126 4.94 -5.04 12.40
N ASN A 127 5.06 -3.81 12.90
CA ASN A 127 6.25 -2.98 12.70
C ASN A 127 7.48 -3.58 13.39
N ASP A 128 7.32 -4.07 14.61
CA ASP A 128 8.38 -4.75 15.35
C ASP A 128 8.84 -6.02 14.62
N GLN A 129 7.90 -6.83 14.14
CA GLN A 129 8.21 -8.05 13.39
C GLN A 129 8.86 -7.75 12.04
N ALA A 130 8.39 -6.74 11.31
CA ALA A 130 8.99 -6.32 10.05
C ALA A 130 10.44 -5.85 10.26
N ARG A 131 10.72 -5.15 11.37
CA ARG A 131 12.09 -4.77 11.74
C ARG A 131 12.96 -5.98 12.09
N LEU A 132 12.45 -6.91 12.90
CA LEU A 132 13.17 -8.14 13.24
C LEU A 132 13.50 -8.98 12.00
N VAL A 133 12.58 -9.06 11.03
CA VAL A 133 12.81 -9.75 9.75
C VAL A 133 13.86 -9.02 8.89
N GLN A 134 13.89 -7.69 8.95
CA GLN A 134 14.93 -6.92 8.26
C GLN A 134 16.32 -7.21 8.85
N ASP A 135 16.41 -7.38 10.17
CA ASP A 135 17.65 -7.71 10.88
C ASP A 135 18.04 -9.20 10.69
N ASP A 136 17.07 -10.12 10.69
CA ASP A 136 17.23 -11.56 10.47
C ASP A 136 16.16 -12.11 9.50
N PRO A 137 16.50 -12.27 8.21
CA PRO A 137 15.56 -12.76 7.19
C PRO A 137 15.01 -14.17 7.45
N THR A 138 15.65 -14.98 8.30
CA THR A 138 15.15 -16.34 8.59
C THR A 138 13.81 -16.32 9.34
N LEU A 139 13.54 -15.22 10.05
CA LEU A 139 12.29 -14.99 10.79
C LEU A 139 11.08 -14.71 9.89
N ALA A 140 11.29 -14.46 8.59
CA ALA A 140 10.19 -14.20 7.66
C ALA A 140 9.18 -15.35 7.62
N SER A 141 9.68 -16.59 7.66
CA SER A 141 8.86 -17.80 7.70
C SER A 141 8.11 -18.00 9.03
N VAL A 142 8.61 -17.40 10.11
CA VAL A 142 8.05 -17.50 11.47
C VAL A 142 6.92 -16.50 11.68
N TYR A 143 7.10 -15.26 11.20
CA TYR A 143 6.13 -14.18 11.35
C TYR A 143 5.17 -14.04 10.16
N GLY A 144 5.48 -14.66 9.02
CA GLY A 144 4.71 -14.49 7.78
C GLY A 144 4.82 -13.08 7.20
N ILE A 145 5.89 -12.35 7.53
CA ILE A 145 6.20 -11.00 7.03
C ILE A 145 7.54 -11.08 6.32
N LYS A 146 7.64 -10.53 5.10
CA LYS A 146 8.90 -10.47 4.34
C LYS A 146 9.56 -9.11 4.38
N ARG A 147 8.79 -8.04 4.54
CA ARG A 147 9.25 -6.64 4.63
C ARG A 147 8.15 -5.75 5.19
N SER A 148 8.51 -4.53 5.59
CA SER A 148 7.52 -3.49 5.89
C SER A 148 6.83 -3.01 4.61
N SER A 149 5.51 -2.92 4.62
CA SER A 149 4.75 -2.37 3.50
C SER A 149 5.02 -0.88 3.32
N THR A 150 5.20 -0.47 2.06
CA THR A 150 5.29 0.95 1.71
C THR A 150 4.02 1.72 2.07
N LEU A 151 2.85 1.08 2.09
CA LEU A 151 1.58 1.76 2.43
C LEU A 151 1.56 2.28 3.88
N ASN A 152 2.36 1.71 4.78
CA ASN A 152 2.47 2.19 6.17
C ASN A 152 3.14 3.56 6.29
N LYS A 153 3.73 4.10 5.21
CA LYS A 153 4.26 5.46 5.16
C LYS A 153 3.17 6.54 5.04
N LEU A 154 1.93 6.14 4.73
CA LEU A 154 0.78 7.04 4.65
C LEU A 154 0.31 7.46 6.04
N SER A 155 0.10 8.76 6.28
CA SER A 155 -0.19 9.32 7.62
C SER A 155 -1.46 8.77 8.31
N HIS A 156 -2.41 8.25 7.53
CA HIS A 156 -3.68 7.77 8.03
C HIS A 156 -3.96 6.32 7.63
N PHE A 157 -2.94 5.56 7.21
CA PHE A 157 -3.14 4.18 6.76
C PHE A 157 -2.09 3.24 7.36
N HIS A 158 -2.54 2.04 7.72
CA HIS A 158 -1.67 0.95 8.10
C HIS A 158 -2.27 -0.36 7.58
N VAL A 159 -1.44 -1.26 7.06
CA VAL A 159 -1.89 -2.52 6.43
C VAL A 159 -2.65 -3.42 7.39
N VAL A 160 -2.29 -3.37 8.68
CA VAL A 160 -3.08 -3.97 9.76
C VAL A 160 -4.36 -3.15 9.97
N GLY A 161 -5.51 -3.76 9.69
CA GLY A 161 -6.84 -3.19 9.94
C GLY A 161 -7.43 -2.37 8.78
N LYS A 162 -6.66 -2.07 7.72
CA LYS A 162 -7.16 -1.35 6.54
C LYS A 162 -6.95 -2.09 5.22
N MET A 163 -6.63 -3.38 5.30
CA MET A 163 -6.65 -4.28 4.15
C MET A 163 -7.77 -5.30 4.32
N SER A 164 -8.88 -5.09 3.63
CA SER A 164 -10.01 -6.03 3.65
C SER A 164 -9.74 -7.21 2.72
N SER A 165 -10.39 -8.34 2.97
CA SER A 165 -10.44 -9.44 2.00
C SER A 165 -11.28 -9.05 0.80
N ASP A 166 -10.90 -9.55 -0.37
CA ASP A 166 -11.76 -9.56 -1.54
C ASP A 166 -12.73 -10.75 -1.44
N ILE A 167 -14.04 -10.47 -1.39
CA ILE A 167 -15.08 -11.49 -1.27
C ILE A 167 -15.38 -12.20 -2.60
N GLU A 168 -14.94 -11.63 -3.72
CA GLU A 168 -15.19 -12.18 -5.05
C GLU A 168 -14.10 -13.19 -5.46
N HIS A 169 -12.92 -13.15 -4.82
CA HIS A 169 -11.76 -13.96 -5.20
C HIS A 169 -11.42 -15.13 -4.28
N ASP A 170 -11.71 -15.05 -2.98
CA ASP A 170 -11.19 -15.99 -1.95
C ASP A 170 -12.26 -16.87 -1.29
#